data_AF-A0ABD3X471-F1
#
_entry.id   AF-A0ABD3X471-F1
#
_cell.length_a   1.000
_cell.length_b   1.000
_cell.length_c   1.000
_cell.angle_alpha   90.00
_cell.angle_beta   90.00
_cell.angle_gamma   90.00
#
_symmetry.space_group_name_H-M   'P 1'
#
loop_
_entity.id
_entity.type
_entity.pdbx_description
1 polymer ?
#
loop_
_entity_poly.entity_id
_entity_poly.type
_entity_poly.pdbx_seq_one_letter_code
_entity_poly.pdbx_strand_id
1 'polypeptide(L)'
;MRIIISMLLTLSLQLSRIPYASSSNGNACPDKPMEVDQGSPYSSVNLLMGNSLCDRVIQQDIPNAMKPVCMGATKLADEVYKGMIPRIKTLDKSIDDMLTRLATLKLNTGLPTCRVGYEYYAEDRFCYMLHSECKTWSEARQICRQEGGDLISLNDYNFKYFKDVARLKAGACNHVWVGTTDIAVEGKWNWLNGLNVSSSFWQPQQPDNWDNKEHCGDLKSPDYLLNDERCDIPLHFLCQIRKS
;
A
#
# COMPACT_ATOMS: atom_id res chain seq x y z
N MET A 1 -2.09 10.00 -3.92
CA MET A 1 -1.29 10.89 -4.81
C MET A 1 0.22 10.69 -4.64
N ARG A 2 0.79 10.73 -3.42
CA ARG A 2 2.24 10.49 -3.20
C ARG A 2 2.72 9.09 -3.63
N ILE A 3 1.89 8.05 -3.50
CA ILE A 3 2.24 6.67 -3.89
C ILE A 3 2.25 6.50 -5.42
N ILE A 4 1.32 7.15 -6.14
CA ILE A 4 1.25 7.05 -7.61
C ILE A 4 2.39 7.82 -8.26
N ILE A 5 2.74 9.01 -7.75
CA ILE A 5 3.92 9.76 -8.20
C ILE A 5 5.21 8.99 -7.90
N SER A 6 5.29 8.33 -6.73
CA SER A 6 6.41 7.45 -6.39
C SER A 6 6.47 6.21 -7.28
N MET A 7 5.33 5.64 -7.67
CA MET A 7 5.26 4.49 -8.58
C MET A 7 5.58 4.88 -10.04
N LEU A 8 5.24 6.09 -10.48
CA LEU A 8 5.62 6.61 -11.79
C LEU A 8 7.12 6.93 -11.85
N LEU A 9 7.69 7.47 -10.76
CA LEU A 9 9.13 7.68 -10.63
C LEU A 9 9.89 6.34 -10.59
N THR A 10 9.41 5.34 -9.86
CA THR A 10 10.05 4.00 -9.85
C THR A 10 9.85 3.26 -11.17
N LEU A 11 8.72 3.40 -11.86
CA LEU A 11 8.53 2.83 -13.19
C LEU A 11 9.45 3.50 -14.23
N SER A 12 9.68 4.81 -14.13
CA SER A 12 10.66 5.51 -14.97
C SER A 12 12.10 5.04 -14.71
N LEU A 13 12.45 4.73 -13.45
CA LEU A 13 13.72 4.14 -13.06
C LEU A 13 13.86 2.66 -13.48
N GLN A 14 12.78 1.88 -13.50
CA GLN A 14 12.79 0.49 -13.96
C GLN A 14 12.84 0.39 -15.49
N LEU A 15 12.18 1.31 -16.22
CA LEU A 15 12.31 1.43 -17.67
C LEU A 15 13.73 1.82 -18.10
N SER A 16 14.47 2.58 -17.28
CA SER A 16 15.90 2.87 -17.50
C SER A 16 16.84 1.70 -17.24
N ARG A 17 16.35 0.58 -16.68
CA ARG A 17 17.12 -0.66 -16.42
C ARG A 17 16.80 -1.80 -17.39
N ILE A 18 15.89 -1.58 -18.35
CA ILE A 18 15.75 -2.48 -19.49
C ILE A 18 17.04 -2.32 -20.31
N PRO A 19 17.73 -3.41 -20.70
CA PRO A 19 19.00 -3.35 -21.46
C PRO A 19 18.93 -2.61 -22.81
N TYR A 20 17.75 -2.15 -23.22
CA TYR A 20 17.53 -1.31 -24.40
C TYR A 20 17.67 0.20 -24.12
N ALA A 21 17.90 0.63 -22.88
CA ALA A 21 17.87 2.04 -22.49
C ALA A 21 19.21 2.57 -21.93
N SER A 22 20.35 1.91 -22.16
CA SER A 22 21.67 2.49 -21.89
C SER A 22 22.31 3.08 -23.14
N SER A 23 21.63 4.08 -23.71
CA SER A 23 22.23 5.15 -24.50
C SER A 23 21.57 6.42 -24.01
N SER A 24 22.34 7.34 -23.45
CA SER A 24 21.92 8.69 -23.07
C SER A 24 21.44 9.54 -24.26
N ASN A 25 21.30 8.95 -25.46
CA ASN A 25 20.52 9.43 -26.58
C ASN A 25 19.58 8.30 -27.06
N GLY A 26 18.32 8.33 -26.65
CA GLY A 26 17.32 7.27 -26.86
C GLY A 26 16.85 6.99 -28.29
N ASN A 27 17.65 7.30 -29.32
CA ASN A 27 17.30 7.16 -30.75
C ASN A 27 18.39 6.47 -31.60
N ALA A 28 19.45 5.91 -31.00
CA ALA A 28 20.55 5.34 -31.77
C ALA A 28 20.41 3.83 -31.95
N CYS A 29 20.25 3.37 -33.20
CA CYS A 29 20.53 1.99 -33.55
C CYS A 29 22.00 1.70 -33.23
N PRO A 30 22.34 0.59 -32.55
CA PRO A 30 23.72 0.30 -32.20
C PRO A 30 24.57 0.19 -33.48
N ASP A 31 25.63 1.02 -33.58
CA ASP A 31 26.55 1.04 -34.72
C ASP A 31 27.52 -0.18 -34.73
N LYS A 32 27.45 -1.04 -33.71
CA LYS A 32 28.22 -2.28 -33.61
C LYS A 32 27.30 -3.50 -33.54
N PRO A 33 27.69 -4.64 -34.14
CA PRO A 33 27.03 -5.91 -33.86
C PRO A 33 27.02 -6.16 -32.36
N MET A 34 25.94 -6.75 -31.83
CA MET A 34 25.91 -7.21 -30.44
C MET A 34 27.12 -8.10 -30.18
N GLU A 35 27.93 -7.79 -29.16
CA GLU A 35 28.95 -8.72 -28.70
C GLU A 35 28.25 -10.02 -28.29
N VAL A 36 28.60 -11.11 -28.98
CA VAL A 36 28.14 -12.44 -28.64
C VAL A 36 28.70 -12.77 -27.26
N ASP A 37 27.82 -12.92 -26.28
CA ASP A 37 28.19 -13.34 -24.92
C ASP A 37 29.06 -14.60 -25.01
N GLN A 38 30.16 -14.63 -24.26
CA GLN A 38 31.29 -15.55 -24.42
C GLN A 38 30.94 -17.04 -24.16
N GLY A 39 29.67 -17.36 -23.92
CA GLY A 39 29.13 -18.72 -23.74
C GLY A 39 28.22 -19.24 -24.85
N SER A 40 27.99 -18.49 -25.94
CA SER A 40 27.14 -18.95 -27.05
C SER A 40 27.87 -19.96 -27.96
N PRO A 41 27.24 -21.04 -28.46
CA PRO A 41 27.87 -22.04 -29.33
C PRO A 41 28.44 -21.46 -30.65
N TYR A 42 28.08 -20.21 -30.99
CA TYR A 42 28.66 -19.44 -32.09
C TYR A 42 30.11 -18.98 -31.86
N SER A 43 30.64 -19.03 -30.63
CA SER A 43 32.07 -18.75 -30.36
C SER A 43 33.01 -19.76 -31.04
N SER A 44 32.50 -20.97 -31.29
CA SER A 44 33.21 -22.07 -31.95
C SER A 44 33.37 -21.86 -33.46
N VAL A 45 32.54 -21.01 -34.09
CA VAL A 45 32.55 -20.81 -35.55
C VAL A 45 33.64 -19.82 -35.96
N ASN A 46 33.90 -18.79 -35.14
CA ASN A 46 34.94 -17.79 -35.38
C ASN A 46 36.38 -18.36 -35.29
N LEU A 47 36.58 -19.46 -34.56
CA LEU A 47 37.89 -20.12 -34.47
C LEU A 47 38.20 -21.04 -35.66
N LEU A 48 37.20 -21.43 -36.47
CA LEU A 48 37.37 -22.37 -37.58
C LEU A 48 37.34 -21.70 -38.97
N MET A 49 36.74 -20.51 -39.12
CA MET A 49 36.59 -19.82 -40.41
C MET A 49 37.36 -18.51 -40.53
N GLY A 50 38.47 -18.38 -39.79
CA GLY A 50 39.32 -17.20 -39.70
C GLY A 50 39.36 -16.36 -40.98
N ASN A 51 38.88 -15.11 -40.87
CA ASN A 51 38.99 -14.06 -41.88
C ASN A 51 38.56 -14.45 -43.31
N SER A 52 37.64 -15.40 -43.44
CA SER A 52 37.02 -15.68 -44.73
C SER A 52 36.27 -14.43 -45.24
N LEU A 53 36.16 -14.30 -46.58
CA LEU A 53 35.32 -13.25 -47.18
C LEU A 53 33.88 -13.33 -46.67
N CYS A 54 33.38 -14.53 -46.34
CA CYS A 54 32.07 -14.74 -45.74
C CYS A 54 31.94 -14.12 -44.34
N ASP A 55 32.96 -14.21 -43.49
CA ASP A 55 32.92 -13.58 -42.15
C ASP A 55 32.93 -12.05 -42.23
N ARG A 56 33.64 -11.45 -43.19
CA ARG A 56 33.62 -9.99 -43.42
C ARG A 56 32.27 -9.51 -43.94
N VAL A 57 31.66 -10.25 -44.86
CA VAL A 57 30.31 -10.00 -45.37
C VAL A 57 29.29 -10.08 -44.22
N ILE A 58 29.38 -11.10 -43.37
CA ILE A 58 28.48 -11.25 -42.21
C ILE A 58 28.67 -10.10 -41.20
N GLN A 59 29.91 -9.72 -40.88
CA GLN A 59 30.19 -8.68 -39.88
C GLN A 59 29.92 -7.25 -40.38
N GLN A 60 29.97 -6.98 -41.70
CA GLN A 60 29.75 -5.65 -42.27
C GLN A 60 28.35 -5.49 -42.88
N ASP A 61 27.83 -6.50 -43.58
CA ASP A 61 26.58 -6.35 -44.34
C ASP A 61 25.34 -6.58 -43.49
N ILE A 62 25.38 -7.43 -42.46
CA ILE A 62 24.23 -7.64 -41.57
C ILE A 62 23.88 -6.38 -40.76
N PRO A 63 24.83 -5.69 -40.09
CA PRO A 63 24.52 -4.43 -39.41
C PRO A 63 23.98 -3.36 -40.37
N ASN A 64 24.56 -3.27 -41.57
CA ASN A 64 24.14 -2.31 -42.60
C ASN A 64 22.73 -2.61 -43.14
N ALA A 65 22.38 -3.89 -43.32
CA ALA A 65 21.04 -4.31 -43.74
C ALA A 65 19.99 -4.14 -42.62
N MET A 66 20.38 -4.26 -41.35
CA MET A 66 19.49 -4.16 -40.19
C MET A 66 19.23 -2.71 -39.75
N LYS A 67 20.15 -1.78 -40.03
CA LYS A 67 20.04 -0.37 -39.65
C LYS A 67 18.75 0.32 -40.17
N PRO A 68 18.32 0.16 -41.43
CA PRO A 68 17.05 0.69 -41.92
C PRO A 68 15.82 0.12 -41.20
N VAL A 69 15.86 -1.18 -40.85
CA VAL A 69 14.77 -1.87 -40.13
C VAL A 69 14.64 -1.31 -38.71
N CYS A 70 15.75 -1.14 -38.00
CA CYS A 70 15.81 -0.54 -36.67
C CYS A 70 15.38 0.95 -36.69
N MET A 71 15.81 1.72 -37.69
CA MET A 71 15.37 3.12 -37.87
C MET A 71 13.87 3.21 -38.14
N GLY A 72 13.30 2.26 -38.90
CA GLY A 72 11.85 2.17 -39.10
C GLY A 72 11.09 1.86 -37.80
N ALA A 73 11.59 0.91 -37.01
CA ALA A 73 10.99 0.53 -35.72
C ALA A 73 11.03 1.67 -34.69
N THR A 74 12.14 2.40 -34.60
CA THR A 74 12.26 3.57 -33.70
C THR A 74 11.35 4.71 -34.11
N LYS A 75 11.25 5.01 -35.41
CA LYS A 75 10.30 6.01 -35.92
C LYS A 75 8.84 5.65 -35.62
N LEU A 76 8.46 4.39 -35.81
CA LEU A 76 7.12 3.90 -35.48
C LEU A 76 6.82 4.03 -33.98
N ALA A 77 7.79 3.66 -33.12
CA ALA A 77 7.66 3.83 -31.67
C ALA A 77 7.50 5.30 -31.27
N ASP A 78 8.26 6.20 -31.89
CA ASP A 78 8.16 7.66 -31.69
C ASP A 78 6.80 8.22 -32.09
N GLU A 79 6.26 7.80 -33.24
CA GLU A 79 4.95 8.23 -33.72
C GLU A 79 3.82 7.73 -32.80
N VAL A 80 3.91 6.48 -32.33
CA VAL A 80 2.97 5.91 -31.35
C VAL A 80 3.06 6.67 -30.03
N TYR A 81 4.27 6.94 -29.53
CA TYR A 81 4.48 7.67 -28.27
C TYR A 81 3.95 9.11 -28.35
N LYS A 82 4.24 9.83 -29.44
CA LYS A 82 3.72 11.17 -29.71
C LYS A 82 2.20 11.20 -29.80
N GLY A 83 1.58 10.15 -30.35
CA GLY A 83 0.11 10.01 -30.39
C GLY A 83 -0.52 9.70 -29.03
N MET A 84 0.21 9.05 -28.12
CA MET A 84 -0.27 8.68 -26.79
C MET A 84 -0.20 9.84 -25.78
N ILE A 85 0.82 10.70 -25.84
CA ILE A 85 1.01 11.80 -24.88
C ILE A 85 -0.25 12.69 -24.72
N PRO A 86 -0.90 13.17 -25.80
CA PRO A 86 -2.10 14.01 -25.66
C PRO A 86 -3.25 13.27 -24.97
N ARG A 87 -3.40 11.96 -25.21
CA ARG A 87 -4.45 11.14 -24.60
C ARG A 87 -4.21 10.94 -23.11
N ILE A 88 -2.95 10.71 -22.71
CA ILE A 88 -2.55 10.62 -21.30
C ILE A 88 -2.83 11.95 -20.58
N LYS A 89 -2.47 13.08 -21.20
CA LYS A 89 -2.76 14.41 -20.64
C LYS A 89 -4.26 14.68 -20.48
N THR A 90 -5.07 14.26 -21.46
CA THR A 90 -6.53 14.38 -21.38
C THR A 90 -7.10 13.52 -20.25
N LEU A 91 -6.58 12.29 -20.06
CA LEU A 91 -7.00 11.42 -18.98
C LEU A 91 -6.64 11.99 -17.60
N ASP A 92 -5.44 12.55 -17.46
CA ASP A 92 -4.97 13.21 -16.23
C ASP A 92 -5.90 14.37 -15.84
N LYS A 93 -6.23 15.23 -16.82
CA LYS A 93 -7.19 16.32 -16.64
C LYS A 93 -8.59 15.82 -16.25
N SER A 94 -9.07 14.73 -16.83
CA SER A 94 -10.35 14.13 -16.47
C SER A 94 -10.35 13.55 -15.05
N ILE A 95 -9.23 12.97 -14.61
CA ILE A 95 -9.07 12.51 -13.22
C ILE A 95 -9.13 13.71 -12.27
N ASP A 96 -8.41 14.79 -12.56
CA ASP A 96 -8.43 16.01 -11.74
C ASP A 96 -9.82 16.64 -11.65
N ASP A 97 -10.57 16.67 -12.77
CA ASP A 97 -11.96 17.14 -12.78
C ASP A 97 -12.87 16.25 -11.93
N MET A 98 -12.76 14.92 -12.06
CA MET A 98 -13.52 13.99 -11.23
C MET A 98 -13.19 14.14 -9.74
N LEU A 99 -11.91 14.30 -9.38
CA LEU A 99 -11.50 14.54 -8.00
C LEU A 99 -12.07 15.86 -7.46
N THR A 100 -12.06 16.91 -8.28
CA THR A 100 -12.64 18.21 -7.93
C THR A 100 -14.15 18.10 -7.73
N ARG A 101 -14.87 17.42 -8.61
CA ARG A 101 -16.32 17.19 -8.50
C ARG A 101 -16.66 16.34 -7.28
N LEU A 102 -15.88 15.32 -6.97
CA LEU A 102 -16.03 14.52 -5.74
C LEU A 102 -15.82 15.38 -4.48
N ALA A 103 -14.84 16.29 -4.48
CA ALA A 103 -14.63 17.21 -3.36
C ALA A 103 -15.83 18.16 -3.17
N THR A 104 -16.35 18.74 -4.26
CA THR A 104 -17.52 19.63 -4.22
C THR A 104 -18.79 18.91 -3.79
N LEU A 105 -19.00 17.65 -4.22
CA LEU A 105 -20.12 16.82 -3.76
C LEU A 105 -20.04 16.52 -2.26
N LYS A 106 -18.84 16.27 -1.72
CA LYS A 106 -18.63 16.09 -0.28
C LYS A 106 -18.93 17.37 0.52
N LEU A 107 -18.64 18.55 -0.04
CA LEU A 107 -18.85 19.84 0.63
C LEU A 107 -20.33 20.27 0.64
N ASN A 108 -21.05 20.05 -0.46
CA ASN A 108 -22.45 20.51 -0.62
C ASN A 108 -23.49 19.64 0.07
N THR A 109 -23.11 18.44 0.50
CA THR A 109 -24.02 17.49 1.15
C THR A 109 -24.15 17.71 2.66
N GLY A 110 -23.39 18.63 3.25
CA GLY A 110 -23.32 18.76 4.71
C GLY A 110 -22.91 17.44 5.39
N LEU A 111 -22.19 16.58 4.65
CA LEU A 111 -21.78 15.27 5.11
C LEU A 111 -20.91 15.45 6.36
N PRO A 112 -21.11 14.62 7.40
CA PRO A 112 -20.16 14.49 8.50
C PRO A 112 -18.74 14.44 7.98
N THR A 113 -17.94 15.46 8.25
CA THR A 113 -16.53 15.46 7.90
C THR A 113 -15.76 14.86 9.06
N CYS A 114 -14.90 13.90 8.73
CA CYS A 114 -13.91 13.38 9.67
C CYS A 114 -12.61 14.17 9.51
N ARG A 115 -11.79 14.15 10.56
CA ARG A 115 -10.40 14.59 10.47
C ARG A 115 -9.69 13.86 9.33
N VAL A 116 -8.74 14.53 8.67
CA VAL A 116 -7.92 13.91 7.61
C VAL A 116 -7.29 12.61 8.12
N GLY A 117 -7.46 11.52 7.37
CA GLY A 117 -6.99 10.18 7.72
C GLY A 117 -8.04 9.29 8.40
N TYR A 118 -9.10 9.88 8.95
CA TYR A 118 -10.21 9.15 9.56
C TYR A 118 -11.31 8.84 8.54
N GLU A 119 -11.86 7.64 8.64
CA GLU A 119 -12.97 7.16 7.82
C GLU A 119 -14.28 7.25 8.61
N TYR A 120 -15.32 7.83 7.99
CA TYR A 120 -16.65 7.94 8.61
C TYR A 120 -17.39 6.60 8.55
N TYR A 121 -17.92 6.14 9.67
CA TYR A 121 -18.81 4.99 9.74
C TYR A 121 -20.24 5.47 10.01
N ALA A 122 -21.17 5.17 9.10
CA ALA A 122 -22.47 5.82 9.09
C ALA A 122 -23.40 5.31 10.20
N GLU A 123 -23.21 4.05 10.59
CA GLU A 123 -24.08 3.26 11.46
C GLU A 123 -24.03 3.76 12.92
N ASP A 124 -22.85 4.16 13.41
CA ASP A 124 -22.70 4.75 14.75
C ASP A 124 -22.31 6.24 14.74
N ARG A 125 -22.08 6.81 13.54
CA ARG A 125 -21.80 8.22 13.29
C ARG A 125 -20.49 8.71 13.93
N PHE A 126 -19.51 7.82 14.05
CA PHE A 126 -18.15 8.14 14.45
C PHE A 126 -17.18 8.09 13.26
N CYS A 127 -16.01 8.64 13.50
CA CYS A 127 -14.88 8.63 12.59
C CYS A 127 -13.80 7.74 13.17
N TYR A 128 -13.18 6.89 12.35
CA TYR A 128 -12.24 5.87 12.80
C TYR A 128 -10.92 5.89 12.05
N MET A 129 -9.84 5.54 12.75
CA MET A 129 -8.53 5.37 12.14
C MET A 129 -7.80 4.21 12.82
N LEU A 130 -7.30 3.28 11.99
CA LEU A 130 -6.35 2.27 12.43
C LEU A 130 -4.94 2.83 12.29
N HIS A 131 -4.23 2.90 13.41
CA HIS A 131 -2.83 3.29 13.43
C HIS A 131 -1.94 2.06 13.31
N SER A 132 -1.00 2.10 12.35
CA SER A 132 -0.10 0.99 12.05
C SER A 132 1.20 1.01 12.88
N GLU A 133 1.31 1.88 13.88
CA GLU A 133 2.44 1.86 14.82
C GLU A 133 2.14 0.85 15.95
N CYS A 134 3.14 0.13 16.44
CA CYS A 134 2.97 -0.70 17.64
C CYS A 134 3.17 0.18 18.88
N LYS A 135 2.15 0.28 19.75
CA LYS A 135 2.16 1.10 20.97
C LYS A 135 1.55 0.32 22.14
N THR A 136 2.00 0.60 23.35
CA THR A 136 1.32 0.11 24.56
C THR A 136 -0.10 0.66 24.62
N TRP A 137 -1.00 0.02 25.38
CA TRP A 137 -2.39 0.45 25.44
C TRP A 137 -2.53 1.91 25.91
N SER A 138 -1.70 2.32 26.89
CA SER A 138 -1.67 3.68 27.42
C SER A 138 -1.19 4.71 26.38
N GLU A 139 -0.11 4.41 25.64
CA GLU A 139 0.39 5.27 24.57
C GLU A 139 -0.62 5.40 23.42
N ALA A 140 -1.23 4.29 23.01
CA ALA A 140 -2.27 4.26 21.99
C ALA A 140 -3.46 5.14 22.39
N ARG A 141 -3.92 5.02 23.63
CA ARG A 141 -4.99 5.86 24.20
C ARG A 141 -4.61 7.33 24.20
N GLN A 142 -3.38 7.66 24.59
CA GLN A 142 -2.88 9.03 24.60
C GLN A 142 -2.90 9.64 23.19
N ILE A 143 -2.48 8.87 22.17
CA ILE A 143 -2.53 9.31 20.77
C ILE A 143 -3.98 9.59 20.36
N CYS A 144 -4.92 8.66 20.56
CA CYS A 144 -6.32 8.89 20.20
C CYS A 144 -6.93 10.13 20.89
N ARG A 145 -6.53 10.40 22.14
CA ARG A 145 -6.95 11.59 22.89
C ARG A 145 -6.37 12.88 22.34
N GLN A 146 -5.09 12.89 21.99
CA GLN A 146 -4.48 14.03 21.28
C GLN A 146 -5.15 14.28 19.93
N GLU A 147 -5.75 13.24 19.34
CA GLU A 147 -6.47 13.32 18.09
C GLU A 147 -7.93 13.76 18.19
N GLY A 148 -8.44 14.01 19.40
CA GLY A 148 -9.79 14.51 19.65
C GLY A 148 -10.81 13.42 19.98
N GLY A 149 -10.37 12.22 20.37
CA GLY A 149 -11.27 11.15 20.79
C GLY A 149 -10.63 10.19 21.78
N ASP A 150 -10.81 8.89 21.59
CA ASP A 150 -10.22 7.86 22.46
C ASP A 150 -10.09 6.54 21.68
N LEU A 151 -9.55 5.48 22.31
CA LEU A 151 -9.62 4.14 21.71
C LEU A 151 -11.07 3.73 21.45
N ILE A 152 -11.30 2.94 20.39
CA ILE A 152 -12.64 2.55 19.96
C ILE A 152 -13.42 1.80 21.05
N SER A 153 -14.71 2.11 21.19
CA SER A 153 -15.66 1.31 21.97
C SER A 153 -16.54 0.50 21.02
N LEU A 154 -16.50 -0.83 21.14
CA LEU A 154 -17.27 -1.69 20.24
C LEU A 154 -18.71 -1.85 20.73
N ASN A 155 -19.63 -1.94 19.78
CA ASN A 155 -21.05 -2.18 20.00
C ASN A 155 -21.61 -3.04 18.86
N ASP A 156 -22.87 -3.47 18.96
CA ASP A 156 -23.49 -4.38 18.00
C ASP A 156 -23.51 -3.85 16.55
N TYR A 157 -23.48 -2.52 16.36
CA TYR A 157 -23.46 -1.91 15.03
C TYR A 157 -22.07 -1.96 14.38
N ASN A 158 -21.01 -1.76 15.15
CA ASN A 158 -19.66 -1.57 14.61
C ASN A 158 -18.73 -2.77 14.79
N PHE A 159 -19.06 -3.71 15.69
CA PHE A 159 -18.18 -4.79 16.10
C PHE A 159 -17.73 -5.66 14.92
N LYS A 160 -18.68 -6.09 14.08
CA LYS A 160 -18.39 -6.93 12.91
C LYS A 160 -17.44 -6.23 11.94
N TYR A 161 -17.69 -4.95 11.66
CA TYR A 161 -16.88 -4.17 10.72
C TYR A 161 -15.44 -4.01 11.23
N PHE A 162 -15.26 -3.61 12.51
CA PHE A 162 -13.91 -3.40 13.05
C PHE A 162 -13.14 -4.69 13.31
N LYS A 163 -13.82 -5.81 13.56
CA LYS A 163 -13.24 -7.15 13.50
C LYS A 163 -12.61 -7.44 12.14
N ASP A 164 -13.30 -7.15 11.05
CA ASP A 164 -12.78 -7.35 9.69
C ASP A 164 -11.66 -6.35 9.34
N VAL A 165 -11.76 -5.10 9.79
CA VAL A 165 -10.69 -4.10 9.65
C VAL A 165 -9.41 -4.56 10.36
N ALA A 166 -9.52 -5.03 11.61
CA ALA A 166 -8.40 -5.57 12.36
C ALA A 166 -7.81 -6.77 11.61
N ARG A 167 -8.63 -7.71 11.16
CA ARG A 167 -8.19 -8.88 10.40
C ARG A 167 -7.36 -8.56 9.16
N LEU A 168 -7.78 -7.57 8.39
CA LEU A 168 -7.12 -7.23 7.13
C LEU A 168 -5.87 -6.37 7.31
N LYS A 169 -5.75 -5.68 8.44
CA LYS A 169 -4.75 -4.61 8.62
C LYS A 169 -3.87 -4.76 9.87
N ALA A 170 -4.05 -5.79 10.69
CA ALA A 170 -3.24 -6.01 11.90
C ALA A 170 -1.76 -6.36 11.63
N GLY A 171 -1.39 -6.68 10.39
CA GLY A 171 -0.01 -6.62 9.91
C GLY A 171 1.04 -7.20 10.85
N ALA A 172 2.03 -6.37 11.23
CA ALA A 172 3.23 -6.79 11.95
C ALA A 172 3.04 -6.95 13.47
N CYS A 173 2.10 -6.23 14.10
CA CYS A 173 1.85 -6.37 15.54
C CYS A 173 0.76 -7.43 15.84
N ASN A 174 0.23 -8.13 14.83
CA ASN A 174 -0.77 -9.22 14.86
C ASN A 174 -2.15 -8.90 15.46
N HIS A 175 -2.24 -8.08 16.50
CA HIS A 175 -3.48 -7.74 17.20
C HIS A 175 -3.70 -6.22 17.21
N VAL A 176 -4.87 -5.80 17.69
CA VAL A 176 -5.27 -4.39 17.68
C VAL A 176 -5.92 -3.99 19.00
N TRP A 177 -5.33 -3.01 19.69
CA TRP A 177 -5.91 -2.42 20.89
C TRP A 177 -7.26 -1.76 20.62
N VAL A 178 -8.18 -1.97 21.55
CA VAL A 178 -9.47 -1.29 21.63
C VAL A 178 -9.68 -0.72 23.04
N GLY A 179 -10.71 0.10 23.20
CA GLY A 179 -10.94 0.87 24.41
C GLY A 179 -11.64 0.11 25.54
N THR A 180 -11.38 -1.18 25.73
CA THR A 180 -11.90 -1.91 26.91
C THR A 180 -10.79 -2.19 27.91
N THR A 181 -11.12 -2.10 29.19
CA THR A 181 -10.20 -2.33 30.30
C THR A 181 -10.96 -2.65 31.58
N ASP A 182 -10.33 -3.37 32.49
CA ASP A 182 -10.78 -3.61 33.86
C ASP A 182 -9.78 -3.09 34.92
N ILE A 183 -8.78 -2.30 34.53
CA ILE A 183 -7.76 -1.69 35.42
C ILE A 183 -8.40 -1.04 36.67
N ALA A 184 -9.60 -0.47 36.53
CA ALA A 184 -10.29 0.17 37.64
C ALA A 184 -10.79 -0.83 38.70
N VAL A 185 -11.31 -1.98 38.27
CA VAL A 185 -11.82 -3.05 39.14
C VAL A 185 -11.67 -4.37 38.38
N GLU A 186 -10.74 -5.21 38.82
CA GLU A 186 -10.47 -6.55 38.27
C GLU A 186 -11.76 -7.34 38.02
N GLY A 187 -11.88 -7.91 36.81
CA GLY A 187 -13.04 -8.67 36.37
C GLY A 187 -14.27 -7.82 35.98
N LYS A 188 -14.21 -6.49 36.08
CA LYS A 188 -15.26 -5.57 35.62
C LYS A 188 -14.81 -4.79 34.39
N TRP A 189 -15.01 -5.41 33.23
CA TRP A 189 -14.65 -4.84 31.94
C TRP A 189 -15.62 -3.76 31.48
N ASN A 190 -15.06 -2.58 31.21
CA ASN A 190 -15.79 -1.42 30.73
C ASN A 190 -15.12 -0.82 29.49
N TRP A 191 -15.95 -0.36 28.57
CA TRP A 191 -15.53 0.55 27.52
C TRP A 191 -15.16 1.92 28.10
N LEU A 192 -14.28 2.66 27.41
CA LEU A 192 -13.88 4.01 27.84
C LEU A 192 -15.03 5.03 27.89
N ASN A 193 -16.15 4.73 27.24
CA ASN A 193 -17.38 5.52 27.32
C ASN A 193 -18.24 5.21 28.56
N GLY A 194 -17.80 4.29 29.43
CA GLY A 194 -18.45 3.89 30.68
C GLY A 194 -19.49 2.78 30.54
N LEU A 195 -19.68 2.21 29.34
CA LEU A 195 -20.59 1.09 29.13
C LEU A 195 -19.91 -0.24 29.44
N ASN A 196 -20.68 -1.20 29.96
CA ASN A 196 -20.21 -2.57 30.17
C ASN A 196 -19.91 -3.27 28.83
N VAL A 197 -18.96 -4.20 28.85
CA VAL A 197 -18.62 -5.01 27.68
C VAL A 197 -19.51 -6.25 27.63
N SER A 198 -20.12 -6.51 26.46
CA SER A 198 -20.95 -7.70 26.25
C SER A 198 -20.10 -8.97 26.22
N SER A 199 -20.60 -10.06 26.84
CA SER A 199 -19.98 -11.38 26.76
C SER A 199 -19.84 -11.90 25.33
N SER A 200 -20.71 -11.47 24.41
CA SER A 200 -20.72 -11.87 23.00
C SER A 200 -19.52 -11.38 22.19
N PHE A 201 -18.74 -10.44 22.72
CA PHE A 201 -17.57 -9.89 22.02
C PHE A 201 -16.29 -10.66 22.31
N TRP A 202 -16.25 -11.44 23.39
CA TRP A 202 -15.06 -12.16 23.84
C TRP A 202 -14.79 -13.43 23.04
N GLN A 203 -13.51 -13.77 22.94
CA GLN A 203 -13.10 -15.11 22.53
C GLN A 203 -13.63 -16.16 23.52
N PRO A 204 -13.80 -17.41 23.07
CA PRO A 204 -14.05 -18.51 24.00
C PRO A 204 -12.99 -18.52 25.11
N GLN A 205 -13.44 -18.62 26.36
CA GLN A 205 -12.62 -18.62 27.58
C GLN A 205 -12.03 -17.27 28.00
N GLN A 206 -12.29 -16.18 27.27
CA GLN A 206 -11.88 -14.84 27.67
C GLN A 206 -12.99 -14.03 28.39
N PRO A 207 -12.62 -13.08 29.26
CA PRO A 207 -11.26 -12.78 29.73
C PRO A 207 -10.75 -13.82 30.76
N ASP A 208 -9.48 -14.21 30.69
CA ASP A 208 -8.85 -15.25 31.52
C ASP A 208 -7.81 -14.72 32.52
N ASN A 209 -7.47 -13.43 32.40
CA ASN A 209 -6.48 -12.71 33.17
C ASN A 209 -5.17 -13.50 33.35
N TRP A 210 -4.54 -13.88 32.23
CA TRP A 210 -3.36 -14.74 32.27
C TRP A 210 -2.24 -14.15 33.15
N ASP A 211 -1.73 -14.97 34.08
CA ASP A 211 -0.72 -14.58 35.09
C ASP A 211 -1.13 -13.38 35.99
N ASN A 212 -2.43 -13.08 36.07
CA ASN A 212 -3.01 -11.92 36.79
C ASN A 212 -2.45 -10.57 36.32
N LYS A 213 -2.20 -10.41 35.01
CA LYS A 213 -1.53 -9.22 34.45
C LYS A 213 -2.22 -8.65 33.19
N GLU A 214 -3.36 -9.19 32.80
CA GLU A 214 -4.04 -8.83 31.55
C GLU A 214 -5.25 -7.94 31.85
N HIS A 215 -5.09 -6.65 31.62
CA HIS A 215 -6.10 -5.65 32.03
C HIS A 215 -6.53 -4.71 30.89
N CYS A 216 -6.09 -5.00 29.67
CA CYS A 216 -6.35 -4.20 28.48
C CYS A 216 -6.87 -5.08 27.35
N GLY A 217 -7.92 -4.66 26.66
CA GLY A 217 -8.54 -5.50 25.63
C GLY A 217 -8.03 -5.24 24.22
N ASP A 218 -7.74 -6.32 23.50
CA ASP A 218 -7.37 -6.32 22.08
C ASP A 218 -8.31 -7.18 21.22
N LEU A 219 -8.29 -6.94 19.91
CA LEU A 219 -8.86 -7.83 18.90
C LEU A 219 -7.75 -8.77 18.42
N LYS A 220 -7.84 -10.03 18.81
CA LYS A 220 -6.77 -11.02 18.66
C LYS A 220 -7.07 -12.05 17.56
N SER A 221 -6.05 -12.37 16.76
CA SER A 221 -6.09 -13.43 15.74
C SER A 221 -6.42 -14.81 16.37
N PRO A 222 -7.09 -15.74 15.67
CA PRO A 222 -7.56 -15.68 14.26
C PRO A 222 -8.95 -15.07 14.09
N ASP A 223 -9.74 -15.04 15.17
CA ASP A 223 -11.14 -14.63 15.08
C ASP A 223 -11.34 -13.14 15.27
N TYR A 224 -10.33 -12.39 15.72
CA TYR A 224 -10.41 -10.95 15.98
C TYR A 224 -11.64 -10.61 16.84
N LEU A 225 -11.90 -11.48 17.83
CA LEU A 225 -12.78 -11.24 18.97
C LEU A 225 -11.92 -10.71 20.13
N LEU A 226 -12.58 -10.20 21.18
CA LEU A 226 -11.91 -9.62 22.33
C LEU A 226 -11.11 -10.67 23.10
N ASN A 227 -9.90 -10.27 23.48
CA ASN A 227 -9.02 -10.93 24.40
C ASN A 227 -8.52 -9.87 25.38
N ASP A 228 -8.30 -10.25 26.63
CA ASP A 228 -7.54 -9.46 27.58
C ASP A 228 -6.06 -9.75 27.41
N GLU A 229 -5.25 -8.71 27.48
CA GLU A 229 -3.82 -8.80 27.21
C GLU A 229 -3.09 -7.83 28.14
N ARG A 230 -1.80 -8.08 28.31
CA ARG A 230 -0.96 -7.24 29.14
C ARG A 230 -0.83 -5.87 28.50
N CYS A 231 -1.16 -4.82 29.26
CA CYS A 231 -1.21 -3.45 28.76
C CYS A 231 0.12 -2.90 28.23
N ASP A 232 1.25 -3.53 28.60
CA ASP A 232 2.62 -3.18 28.20
C ASP A 232 3.04 -3.75 26.84
N ILE A 233 2.20 -4.57 26.19
CA ILE A 233 2.49 -5.11 24.86
C ILE A 233 2.28 -4.04 23.78
N PRO A 234 3.25 -3.84 22.87
CA PRO A 234 3.09 -2.91 21.77
C PRO A 234 2.25 -3.51 20.64
N LEU A 235 1.03 -2.99 20.43
CA LEU A 235 0.10 -3.42 19.37
C LEU A 235 -0.33 -2.25 18.48
N HIS A 236 -0.91 -2.56 17.31
CA HIS A 236 -1.68 -1.56 16.55
C HIS A 236 -2.91 -1.12 17.36
N PHE A 237 -3.56 -0.04 16.96
CA PHE A 237 -4.70 0.48 17.72
C PHE A 237 -5.71 1.21 16.85
N LEU A 238 -6.98 1.11 17.25
CA LEU A 238 -8.10 1.79 16.60
C LEU A 238 -8.54 3.00 17.44
N CYS A 239 -8.46 4.19 16.85
CA CYS A 239 -9.01 5.41 17.43
C CYS A 239 -10.44 5.66 16.92
N GLN A 240 -11.28 6.22 17.78
CA GLN A 240 -12.59 6.77 17.44
C GLN A 240 -12.66 8.25 17.81
N ILE A 241 -13.15 9.10 16.91
CA ILE A 241 -13.41 10.53 17.15
C ILE A 241 -14.83 10.89 16.71
N ARG A 242 -15.41 11.92 17.32
CA ARG A 242 -16.69 12.47 16.83
C ARG A 242 -16.46 13.22 15.51
N LYS A 243 -17.46 13.21 14.64
CA LYS A 243 -17.48 14.10 13.46
C LYS A 243 -17.31 15.56 13.86
N SER A 244 -16.62 16.35 13.03
CA SER A 244 -16.51 17.82 13.19
C SER A 244 -17.78 18.55 12.77
#